data_AF-A0A2S1LHC2-F1
#
_entry.id   AF-A0A2S1LHC2-F1
#
_cell.length_a   1.000
_cell.length_b   1.000
_cell.length_c   1.000
_cell.angle_alpha   90.00
_cell.angle_beta   90.00
_cell.angle_gamma   90.00
#
_symmetry.space_group_name_H-M   'P 1'
#
loop_
_entity.id
_entity.type
_entity.pdbx_description
1 polymer ?
#
loop_
_entity_poly.entity_id
_entity_poly.type
_entity_poly.pdbx_seq_one_letter_code
_entity_poly.pdbx_strand_id
1 'polypeptide(L)'
;MSTNKTVIVVLAATAIGTALGILFAPDKGCNTRKKIAKKSAQKSDEIKHKIDQLKDTLNDKYQTAIKKGEDLVDQASNDIHNIKDMNKQVL
;
A
#
# COMPACT_ATOMS: atom_id res chain seq x y z
N MET A 1 -11.89 13.80 7.00
CA MET A 1 -11.96 12.43 7.58
C MET A 1 -11.59 11.39 6.51
N SER A 2 -10.29 11.18 6.25
CA SER A 2 -9.85 10.25 5.18
C SER A 2 -8.78 9.25 5.63
N THR A 3 -8.00 9.54 6.68
CA THR A 3 -7.06 8.58 7.30
C THR A 3 -7.77 7.35 7.84
N ASN A 4 -8.99 7.50 8.36
CA ASN A 4 -9.80 6.35 8.74
C ASN A 4 -10.03 5.46 7.52
N LYS A 5 -10.29 6.00 6.32
CA LYS A 5 -10.48 5.19 5.10
C LYS A 5 -9.17 4.61 4.57
N THR A 6 -8.06 5.35 4.51
CA THR A 6 -6.78 4.81 3.99
C THR A 6 -6.10 3.87 4.98
N VAL A 7 -6.18 4.11 6.29
CA VAL A 7 -5.72 3.14 7.30
C VAL A 7 -6.69 1.98 7.34
N ILE A 8 -8.00 2.19 7.20
CA ILE A 8 -8.89 1.04 7.00
C ILE A 8 -8.56 0.34 5.69
N VAL A 9 -8.13 1.01 4.62
CA VAL A 9 -7.78 0.38 3.34
C VAL A 9 -6.41 -0.25 3.36
N VAL A 10 -5.44 0.30 4.07
CA VAL A 10 -4.08 -0.24 4.21
C VAL A 10 -4.04 -1.26 5.31
N LEU A 11 -4.72 -1.07 6.44
CA LEU A 11 -4.93 -2.10 7.45
C LEU A 11 -5.89 -3.15 6.93
N ALA A 12 -6.86 -2.83 6.07
CA ALA A 12 -7.54 -3.89 5.34
C ALA A 12 -6.57 -4.50 4.34
N ALA A 13 -5.80 -3.77 3.56
CA ALA A 13 -4.91 -4.36 2.55
C ALA A 13 -3.74 -5.12 3.17
N THR A 14 -3.28 -4.73 4.34
CA THR A 14 -2.23 -5.41 5.11
C THR A 14 -2.84 -6.40 6.04
N ALA A 15 -3.97 -6.20 6.72
CA ALA A 15 -4.60 -7.28 7.48
C ALA A 15 -5.13 -8.35 6.53
N ILE A 16 -5.74 -8.00 5.40
CA ILE A 16 -6.01 -8.93 4.30
C ILE A 16 -4.67 -9.45 3.78
N GLY A 17 -3.68 -8.61 3.51
CA GLY A 17 -2.38 -9.05 2.96
C GLY A 17 -1.58 -9.96 3.89
N THR A 18 -1.69 -9.79 5.20
CA THR A 18 -0.99 -10.53 6.25
C THR A 18 -1.85 -11.65 6.76
N ALA A 19 -3.17 -11.51 6.83
CA ALA A 19 -4.07 -12.63 7.11
C ALA A 19 -3.97 -13.61 5.96
N LEU A 20 -4.07 -13.16 4.71
CA LEU A 20 -3.74 -13.98 3.56
C LEU A 20 -2.28 -14.43 3.61
N GLY A 21 -1.33 -13.56 3.97
CA GLY A 21 0.09 -13.90 4.04
C GLY A 21 0.44 -14.97 5.09
N ILE A 22 -0.22 -14.96 6.25
CA ILE A 22 -0.05 -15.91 7.35
C ILE A 22 -0.90 -17.16 7.11
N LEU A 23 -2.12 -17.01 6.57
CA LEU A 23 -3.02 -18.12 6.25
C LEU A 23 -2.46 -18.98 5.12
N PHE A 24 -1.96 -18.36 4.05
CA PHE A 24 -1.32 -19.09 2.96
C PHE A 24 0.05 -19.68 3.36
N ALA A 25 0.71 -19.15 4.38
CA ALA A 25 1.98 -19.69 4.87
C ALA A 25 1.95 -19.97 6.39
N PRO A 26 1.33 -21.09 6.82
CA PRO A 26 1.24 -21.44 8.24
C PRO A 26 2.52 -22.15 8.74
N ASP A 27 3.24 -21.49 9.66
CA ASP A 27 4.34 -22.09 10.42
C ASP A 27 3.80 -22.77 11.70
N LYS A 28 4.37 -23.91 12.11
CA LYS A 28 4.00 -24.59 13.39
C LYS A 28 4.18 -23.62 14.57
N GLY A 29 3.15 -23.45 15.40
CA GLY A 29 3.09 -22.39 16.42
C GLY A 29 4.27 -22.32 17.41
N CYS A 30 4.85 -23.46 17.81
CA CYS A 30 6.04 -23.51 18.67
C CYS A 30 7.25 -22.81 18.02
N ASN A 31 7.42 -23.01 16.70
CA ASN A 31 8.50 -22.42 15.93
C ASN A 31 8.21 -20.97 15.57
N THR A 32 6.95 -20.56 15.38
CA THR A 32 6.59 -19.15 15.15
C THR A 32 6.95 -18.30 16.36
N ARG A 33 6.65 -18.78 17.58
CA ARG A 33 6.99 -18.06 18.81
C ARG A 33 8.51 -17.93 19.01
N LYS A 34 9.25 -19.02 18.76
CA LYS A 34 10.73 -19.02 18.82
C LYS A 34 11.36 -18.21 17.69
N LYS A 35 10.78 -18.21 16.49
CA LYS A 35 11.16 -17.35 15.36
C LYS A 35 10.85 -15.89 15.65
N ILE A 36 9.73 -15.51 16.29
CA ILE A 36 9.49 -14.12 16.69
C ILE A 36 10.59 -13.67 17.64
N ALA A 37 10.89 -14.46 18.67
CA ALA A 37 11.94 -14.14 19.63
C ALA A 37 13.34 -14.02 18.98
N LYS A 38 13.68 -14.89 18.03
CA LYS A 38 15.02 -14.92 17.38
C LYS A 38 15.14 -14.01 16.15
N LYS A 39 14.09 -13.89 15.33
CA LYS A 39 14.04 -13.00 14.15
C LYS A 39 14.03 -11.53 14.57
N SER A 40 13.40 -11.16 15.69
CA SER A 40 13.49 -9.80 16.24
C SER A 40 14.92 -9.36 16.52
N ALA A 41 15.82 -10.31 16.84
CA ALA A 41 17.22 -10.01 17.15
C ALA A 41 18.16 -10.06 15.93
N GLN A 42 17.85 -10.83 14.87
CA GLN A 42 18.78 -11.07 13.76
C GLN A 42 18.30 -10.66 12.35
N LYS A 43 17.00 -10.48 12.08
CA LYS A 43 16.50 -10.18 10.72
C LYS A 43 16.42 -8.69 10.37
N SER A 44 16.72 -7.83 11.33
CA SER A 44 16.57 -6.37 11.18
C SER A 44 17.55 -5.76 10.17
N ASP A 45 18.72 -6.37 9.95
CA ASP A 45 19.75 -5.72 9.13
C ASP A 45 19.77 -6.16 7.66
N GLU A 46 19.40 -7.40 7.33
CA GLU A 46 19.20 -7.78 5.92
C GLU A 46 17.89 -7.25 5.32
N ILE A 47 16.85 -7.02 6.14
CA ILE A 47 15.61 -6.34 5.71
C ILE A 47 15.92 -4.89 5.30
N LYS A 48 16.90 -4.24 5.94
CA LYS A 48 17.36 -2.91 5.56
C LYS A 48 18.03 -2.91 4.19
N HIS A 49 18.94 -3.85 3.92
CA HIS A 49 19.67 -3.86 2.64
C HIS A 49 18.77 -4.09 1.41
N LYS A 50 17.70 -4.89 1.52
CA LYS A 50 16.73 -5.08 0.41
C LYS A 50 15.72 -3.95 0.28
N ILE A 51 15.35 -3.27 1.37
CA ILE A 51 14.51 -2.06 1.31
C ILE A 51 15.26 -0.92 0.63
N ASP A 52 16.59 -0.88 0.79
CA ASP A 52 17.41 0.14 0.16
C ASP A 52 17.61 -0.11 -1.35
N GLN A 53 17.81 -1.35 -1.81
CA GLN A 53 17.80 -1.65 -3.27
C GLN A 53 16.41 -1.45 -3.92
N LEU A 54 15.32 -1.68 -3.18
CA LEU A 54 13.95 -1.38 -3.61
C LEU A 54 13.74 0.13 -3.76
N LYS A 55 14.29 0.98 -2.88
CA LYS A 55 14.20 2.44 -2.98
C LYS A 55 14.84 2.99 -4.24
N ASP A 56 15.97 2.41 -4.66
CA ASP A 56 16.69 2.91 -5.83
C ASP A 56 15.97 2.54 -7.14
N THR A 57 15.44 1.31 -7.26
CA THR A 57 14.67 0.92 -8.46
C THR A 57 13.27 1.56 -8.50
N LEU A 58 12.70 1.87 -7.33
CA LEU A 58 11.43 2.58 -7.25
C LEU A 58 11.59 4.03 -7.71
N ASN A 59 12.70 4.72 -7.41
CA ASN A 59 12.89 6.12 -7.79
C ASN A 59 12.76 6.37 -9.32
N ASP A 60 13.30 5.49 -10.16
CA ASP A 60 13.19 5.61 -11.62
C ASP A 60 11.79 5.30 -12.17
N LYS A 61 11.05 4.38 -11.53
CA LYS A 61 9.68 4.04 -11.95
C LYS A 61 8.61 4.88 -11.27
N TYR A 62 8.94 5.56 -10.18
CA TYR A 62 8.04 6.38 -9.38
C TYR A 62 7.62 7.62 -10.16
N GLN A 63 8.52 8.29 -10.87
CA GLN A 63 8.16 9.43 -11.71
C GLN A 63 7.19 9.07 -12.84
N THR A 64 7.26 7.85 -13.38
CA THR A 64 6.29 7.37 -14.41
C THR A 64 4.98 6.91 -13.79
N ALA A 65 5.02 6.28 -12.62
CA ALA A 65 3.82 5.88 -11.87
C ALA A 65 3.06 7.10 -11.30
N ILE A 66 3.78 8.15 -10.90
CA ILE A 66 3.22 9.42 -10.42
C ILE A 66 2.54 10.16 -11.57
N LYS A 67 3.16 10.25 -12.76
CA LYS A 67 2.49 10.83 -13.93
C LYS A 67 1.25 10.06 -14.39
N LYS A 68 1.30 8.72 -14.41
CA LYS A 68 0.11 7.90 -14.70
C LYS A 68 -0.96 8.00 -13.61
N GLY A 69 -0.55 8.23 -12.36
CA GLY A 69 -1.45 8.52 -11.25
C GLY A 69 -2.10 9.89 -11.38
N GLU A 70 -1.34 10.91 -11.75
CA GLU A 70 -1.80 12.28 -12.05
C GLU A 70 -2.82 12.26 -13.21
N ASP A 71 -2.53 11.55 -14.30
CA ASP A 71 -3.48 11.40 -15.41
C ASP A 71 -4.80 10.74 -14.98
N LEU A 72 -4.74 9.70 -14.16
CA LEU A 72 -5.94 9.02 -13.63
C LEU A 72 -6.75 9.91 -12.67
N VAL A 73 -6.08 10.77 -11.92
CA VAL A 73 -6.70 11.68 -10.96
C VAL A 73 -7.27 12.92 -11.66
N ASP A 74 -6.61 13.42 -12.69
CA ASP A 74 -7.08 14.51 -13.53
C ASP A 74 -8.27 14.06 -14.39
N GLN A 75 -8.24 12.82 -14.91
CA GLN A 75 -9.37 12.22 -15.60
C GLN A 75 -10.57 12.07 -14.66
N ALA A 76 -10.36 11.55 -13.45
CA ALA A 76 -11.41 11.49 -12.43
C ALA A 76 -11.92 12.89 -12.02
N SER A 77 -11.05 13.90 -11.99
CA SER A 77 -11.40 15.28 -11.61
C SER A 77 -12.20 16.00 -12.69
N ASN A 78 -11.88 15.76 -13.96
CA ASN A 78 -12.65 16.28 -15.09
C ASN A 78 -14.01 15.59 -15.20
N ASP A 79 -14.08 14.28 -14.97
CA ASP A 79 -15.35 13.55 -14.90
C ASP A 79 -16.25 14.11 -13.78
N ILE A 80 -15.67 14.49 -12.64
CA ILE A 80 -16.41 15.11 -11.53
C ILE A 80 -16.81 16.57 -11.83
N HIS A 81 -15.98 17.35 -12.54
CA HIS A 81 -16.30 18.74 -12.92
C HIS A 81 -17.47 18.80 -13.92
N ASN A 82 -17.45 17.91 -14.92
CA ASN A 82 -18.53 17.77 -15.88
C ASN A 82 -19.86 17.41 -15.21
N ILE A 83 -19.83 16.51 -14.21
CA ILE A 83 -21.02 16.17 -13.42
C ILE A 83 -21.55 17.37 -12.64
N LYS A 84 -20.69 18.32 -12.24
CA LYS A 84 -21.06 19.47 -11.42
C LYS A 84 -21.64 20.64 -12.23
N ASP A 85 -21.11 20.90 -13.42
CA ASP A 85 -21.64 21.95 -14.31
C ASP A 85 -23.01 21.54 -14.91
N MET A 86 -23.20 20.24 -15.15
CA MET A 86 -24.53 19.70 -15.48
C MET A 86 -25.56 19.98 -14.37
N ASN A 87 -25.15 20.04 -13.11
CA ASN A 87 -26.07 20.32 -12.00
C ASN A 87 -26.35 21.83 -11.80
N LYS A 88 -25.54 22.73 -12.38
CA LYS A 88 -25.71 24.20 -12.27
C LYS A 88 -26.44 24.82 -13.47
N GLN A 89 -26.46 24.14 -14.61
CA GLN A 89 -27.35 24.51 -15.72
C GLN A 89 -28.79 24.02 -15.52
N VAL A 90 -28.99 23.03 -14.65
CA VAL A 90 -30.31 22.43 -14.36
C VAL A 90 -31.01 23.09 -13.16
N LEU A 91 -30.37 24.04 -12.48
CA LEU A 91 -30.88 24.76 -11.31
C LEU A 91 -30.81 26.27 -11.53
#